data_AF-A0A8B8GT26-F1
#
_entry.id   AF-A0A8B8GT26-F1
#
_cell.length_a   1.000
_cell.length_b   1.000
_cell.length_c   1.000
_cell.angle_alpha   90.00
_cell.angle_beta   90.00
_cell.angle_gamma   90.00
#
_symmetry.space_group_name_H-M   'P 1'
#
loop_
_entity.id
_entity.type
_entity.pdbx_description
1 polymer ?
#
loop_
_entity_poly.entity_id
_entity_poly.type
_entity_poly.pdbx_seq_one_letter_code
_entity_poly.pdbx_strand_id
1 'polypeptide(L)'
;MEGKNNPLHAVKRVSTTRWSSHAAALYVVLKFHNAVLKTLNKIKDSEGSADVVVGASCSGLISYLTSQRFLLTALLFKTIFQILEPVTRQLQSQDMDMLMATNILNNVIHQIKELRNADSFKRLLKRTDEFAENSIVDFLPLVSSRPKRVPRKSGEYCQDEIISCPMKKFRIDTYNVIMDILLAELSGRFESTNIGSLKDLSLLSFRRIREVQNNPHIVPCDAFDALCTMYSQIDKNSLLTEYIEFCKNFTEIENSILLPKYLNNNLIVEDYEDSLELNAYSYDSAEEDSAKVVYHNIASTRELFKLFCLAKLANIFPNLYLVLKLSITLPVTSCSVERTFSKLKLIKTKLRTTMSQDRLDSLMKISCEQDIIINNENVILLFAAKSSVLTKCLIY
;
A
#
# COMPACT_ATOMS: atom_id res chain seq x y z
N MET A 1 -35.24 -20.47 14.01
CA MET A 1 -33.82 -20.83 13.77
C MET A 1 -33.05 -19.56 13.45
N GLU A 2 -32.90 -18.68 14.43
CA GLU A 2 -32.08 -17.46 14.34
C GLU A 2 -30.83 -17.72 15.15
N GLY A 3 -29.68 -17.86 14.48
CA GLY A 3 -28.50 -18.39 15.16
C GLY A 3 -27.27 -18.49 14.28
N LYS A 4 -26.89 -17.40 13.61
CA LYS A 4 -25.48 -17.10 13.31
C LYS A 4 -25.31 -15.59 13.49
N ASN A 5 -24.53 -15.19 14.48
CA ASN A 5 -24.08 -13.81 14.67
C ASN A 5 -23.34 -13.39 13.40
N ASN A 6 -24.04 -12.74 12.47
CA ASN A 6 -23.36 -12.05 11.38
C ASN A 6 -22.40 -11.05 12.01
N PRO A 7 -21.11 -11.01 11.59
CA PRO A 7 -20.16 -10.10 12.15
C PRO A 7 -20.69 -8.66 12.03
N LEU A 8 -20.65 -7.91 13.14
CA LEU A 8 -21.06 -6.51 13.18
C LEU A 8 -20.24 -5.73 12.14
N HIS A 9 -20.88 -5.33 11.06
CA HIS A 9 -20.26 -4.55 10.00
C HIS A 9 -20.32 -3.07 10.35
N ALA A 10 -19.23 -2.54 10.94
CA ALA A 10 -19.07 -1.11 11.15
C ALA A 10 -18.50 -0.43 9.90
N VAL A 11 -18.96 0.80 9.62
CA VAL A 11 -18.29 1.64 8.61
C VAL A 11 -16.89 1.94 9.10
N LYS A 12 -15.88 1.40 8.40
CA LYS A 12 -14.48 1.60 8.76
C LYS A 12 -14.15 3.09 8.68
N ARG A 13 -13.48 3.62 9.71
CA ARG A 13 -12.94 4.99 9.65
C ARG A 13 -11.96 5.06 8.48
N VAL A 14 -12.27 5.93 7.55
CA VAL A 14 -11.44 6.17 6.38
C VAL A 14 -10.16 6.87 6.83
N SER A 15 -9.03 6.16 6.73
CA SER A 15 -7.72 6.73 6.99
C SER A 15 -7.09 7.15 5.67
N THR A 16 -6.64 8.40 5.58
CA THR A 16 -5.96 8.94 4.39
C THR A 16 -4.71 8.14 3.98
N THR A 17 -4.14 7.36 4.90
CA THR A 17 -2.90 6.61 4.72
C THR A 17 -3.10 5.19 4.19
N ARG A 18 -4.31 4.60 4.26
CA ARG A 18 -4.54 3.23 3.80
C ARG A 18 -5.71 3.16 2.82
N TRP A 19 -5.36 3.03 1.55
CA TRP A 19 -6.29 2.97 0.43
C TRP A 19 -7.36 1.87 0.59
N SER A 20 -6.99 0.71 1.14
CA SER A 20 -7.92 -0.41 1.44
C SER A 20 -9.03 -0.04 2.44
N SER A 21 -8.84 1.00 3.27
CA SER A 21 -9.90 1.48 4.17
C SER A 21 -11.07 2.10 3.42
N HIS A 22 -10.81 2.76 2.27
CA HIS A 22 -11.85 3.32 1.41
C HIS A 22 -12.67 2.21 0.75
N ALA A 23 -12.01 1.15 0.25
CA ALA A 23 -12.68 0.00 -0.35
C ALA A 23 -13.62 -0.70 0.66
N ALA A 24 -13.14 -0.91 1.90
CA ALA A 24 -13.94 -1.50 2.97
C ALA A 24 -15.14 -0.61 3.36
N ALA A 25 -14.94 0.70 3.51
CA ALA A 25 -16.02 1.64 3.81
C ALA A 25 -17.08 1.67 2.70
N LEU A 26 -16.66 1.74 1.44
CA LEU A 26 -17.54 1.72 0.28
C LEU A 26 -18.35 0.43 0.19
N TYR A 27 -17.72 -0.72 0.47
CA TYR A 27 -18.41 -2.02 0.52
C TYR A 27 -19.54 -2.02 1.55
N VAL A 28 -19.28 -1.54 2.77
CA VAL A 28 -20.30 -1.46 3.83
C VAL A 28 -21.45 -0.53 3.42
N VAL A 29 -21.13 0.66 2.88
CA VAL A 29 -22.15 1.63 2.43
C VAL A 29 -23.03 1.06 1.32
N LEU A 30 -22.45 0.37 0.33
CA LEU A 30 -23.22 -0.24 -0.76
C LEU A 30 -24.03 -1.46 -0.30
N LYS A 31 -23.46 -2.32 0.55
CA LYS A 31 -24.14 -3.52 1.06
C LYS A 31 -25.31 -3.18 1.97
N PHE A 32 -25.15 -2.15 2.81
CA PHE A 32 -26.13 -1.74 3.80
C PHE A 32 -26.80 -0.41 3.45
N HIS A 33 -26.86 -0.04 2.16
CA HIS A 33 -27.37 1.25 1.68
C HIS A 33 -28.75 1.59 2.24
N ASN A 34 -29.70 0.65 2.14
CA ASN A 34 -31.05 0.81 2.71
C ASN A 34 -31.03 1.02 4.24
N ALA A 35 -30.18 0.29 4.96
CA ALA A 35 -30.05 0.44 6.40
C ALA A 35 -29.46 1.80 6.78
N VAL A 36 -28.44 2.27 6.04
CA VAL A 36 -27.84 3.60 6.21
C VAL A 36 -28.90 4.69 6.01
N LEU A 37 -29.70 4.63 4.95
CA LEU A 37 -30.78 5.58 4.71
C LEU A 37 -31.83 5.57 5.83
N LYS A 38 -32.25 4.38 6.30
CA LYS A 38 -33.16 4.25 7.44
C LYS A 38 -32.60 4.89 8.71
N THR A 39 -31.31 4.68 9.00
CA THR A 39 -30.65 5.29 10.17
C THR A 39 -30.58 6.81 10.06
N LEU A 40 -30.25 7.35 8.87
CA LEU A 40 -30.20 8.80 8.65
C LEU A 40 -31.58 9.45 8.77
N ASN A 41 -32.63 8.80 8.26
CA ASN A 41 -34.00 9.28 8.43
C ASN A 41 -34.40 9.27 9.91
N LYS A 42 -34.09 8.20 10.65
CA LYS A 42 -34.36 8.13 12.09
C LYS A 42 -33.66 9.24 12.88
N ILE A 43 -32.38 9.53 12.58
CA ILE A 43 -31.63 10.61 13.24
C ILE A 43 -32.24 11.97 12.87
N LYS A 44 -32.59 12.18 11.60
CA LYS A 44 -33.25 13.41 11.14
C LYS A 44 -34.57 13.66 11.87
N ASP A 45 -35.38 12.63 12.06
CA ASP A 45 -36.70 12.76 12.69
C ASP A 45 -36.64 12.89 14.22
N SER A 46 -35.61 12.30 14.86
CA SER A 46 -35.45 12.35 16.32
C SER A 46 -34.66 13.55 16.81
N GLU A 47 -33.49 13.80 16.23
CA GLU A 47 -32.54 14.83 16.68
C GLU A 47 -32.62 16.09 15.81
N GLY A 48 -33.02 15.97 14.53
CA GLY A 48 -33.04 17.08 13.59
C GLY A 48 -34.08 18.16 13.88
N SER A 49 -35.11 17.85 14.67
CA SER A 49 -36.06 18.86 15.16
C SER A 49 -35.46 19.74 16.28
N ALA A 50 -34.48 19.22 17.02
CA ALA A 50 -33.81 19.94 18.10
C ALA A 50 -32.53 20.64 17.62
N ASP A 51 -31.78 20.01 16.71
CA ASP A 51 -30.57 20.58 16.11
C ASP A 51 -30.71 20.68 14.58
N VAL A 52 -30.92 21.93 14.12
CA VAL A 52 -31.07 22.26 12.70
C VAL A 52 -29.84 21.85 11.88
N VAL A 53 -28.64 21.88 12.46
CA VAL A 53 -27.40 21.50 11.76
C VAL A 53 -27.38 19.99 11.51
N VAL A 54 -27.77 19.20 12.50
CA VAL A 54 -27.89 17.73 12.37
C VAL A 54 -28.97 17.38 11.35
N GLY A 55 -30.13 18.03 11.43
CA GLY A 55 -31.24 17.83 10.48
C GLY A 55 -30.85 18.16 9.03
N ALA A 56 -30.21 19.31 8.80
CA ALA A 56 -29.72 19.72 7.49
C ALA A 56 -28.63 18.77 6.96
N SER A 57 -27.68 18.36 7.81
CA SER A 57 -26.60 17.42 7.45
C SER A 57 -27.17 16.07 7.04
N CYS A 58 -28.11 15.52 7.82
CA CYS A 58 -28.77 14.25 7.48
C CYS A 58 -29.53 14.37 6.15
N SER A 59 -30.27 15.46 5.95
CA SER A 59 -31.01 15.68 4.70
C SER A 59 -30.09 15.80 3.48
N GLY A 60 -28.93 16.44 3.64
CA GLY A 60 -27.90 16.52 2.60
C GLY A 60 -27.24 15.17 2.29
N LEU A 61 -26.97 14.35 3.31
CA LEU A 61 -26.41 13.00 3.13
C LEU A 61 -27.42 12.07 2.45
N ILE A 62 -28.69 12.12 2.83
CA ILE A 62 -29.74 11.34 2.19
C ILE A 62 -29.84 11.71 0.72
N SER A 63 -29.93 13.00 0.38
CA SER A 63 -30.05 13.44 -1.02
C SER A 63 -28.82 13.09 -1.86
N TYR A 64 -27.63 13.08 -1.25
CA TYR A 64 -26.41 12.62 -1.90
C TYR A 64 -26.41 11.10 -2.15
N LEU A 65 -26.75 10.30 -1.13
CA LEU A 65 -26.77 8.83 -1.22
C LEU A 65 -27.89 8.30 -2.13
N THR A 66 -28.93 9.09 -2.39
CA THR A 66 -29.99 8.81 -3.36
C THR A 66 -29.74 9.46 -4.71
N SER A 67 -28.56 10.02 -4.98
CA SER A 67 -28.23 10.57 -6.30
C SER A 67 -27.72 9.49 -7.26
N GLN A 68 -28.19 9.50 -8.51
CA GLN A 68 -27.62 8.66 -9.58
C GLN A 68 -26.13 8.94 -9.80
N ARG A 69 -25.67 10.19 -9.57
CA ARG A 69 -24.25 10.54 -9.64
C ARG A 69 -23.44 9.77 -8.60
N PHE A 70 -23.92 9.71 -7.36
CA PHE A 70 -23.27 8.94 -6.30
C PHE A 70 -23.19 7.48 -6.68
N LEU A 71 -24.30 6.89 -7.14
CA LEU A 71 -24.35 5.46 -7.46
C LEU A 71 -23.38 5.08 -8.59
N LEU A 72 -23.36 5.86 -9.68
CA LEU A 72 -22.43 5.67 -10.79
C LEU A 72 -20.97 5.75 -10.32
N THR A 73 -20.63 6.77 -9.52
CA THR A 73 -19.27 6.95 -8.98
C THR A 73 -18.91 5.84 -7.99
N ALA A 74 -19.82 5.44 -7.11
CA ALA A 74 -19.61 4.39 -6.12
C ALA A 74 -19.36 3.02 -6.78
N LEU A 75 -20.17 2.65 -7.77
CA LEU A 75 -20.00 1.39 -8.51
C LEU A 75 -18.76 1.40 -9.42
N LEU A 76 -18.38 2.57 -9.94
CA LEU A 76 -17.12 2.77 -10.63
C LEU A 76 -15.93 2.48 -9.71
N PHE A 77 -15.87 3.14 -8.55
CA PHE A 77 -14.79 2.91 -7.59
C PHE A 77 -14.80 1.49 -7.02
N LYS A 78 -15.97 0.87 -6.82
CA LYS A 78 -16.05 -0.55 -6.46
C LYS A 78 -15.35 -1.43 -7.50
N THR A 79 -15.58 -1.18 -8.79
CA THR A 79 -14.95 -1.93 -9.88
C THR A 79 -13.45 -1.69 -9.93
N ILE A 80 -13.01 -0.43 -9.79
CA ILE A 80 -11.59 -0.07 -9.73
C ILE A 80 -10.89 -0.75 -8.55
N PHE A 81 -11.49 -0.71 -7.35
CA PHE A 81 -10.91 -1.36 -6.18
C PHE A 81 -10.79 -2.86 -6.34
N GLN A 82 -11.77 -3.53 -6.95
CA GLN A 82 -11.68 -4.97 -7.23
C GLN A 82 -10.53 -5.32 -8.18
N ILE A 83 -10.24 -4.48 -9.17
CA ILE A 83 -9.11 -4.68 -10.08
C ILE A 83 -7.77 -4.42 -9.39
N LEU A 84 -7.70 -3.41 -8.51
CA LEU A 84 -6.46 -3.04 -7.81
C LEU A 84 -6.14 -3.93 -6.60
N GLU A 85 -7.14 -4.60 -6.01
CA GLU A 85 -7.00 -5.40 -4.79
C GLU A 85 -5.89 -6.49 -4.90
N PRO A 86 -5.80 -7.28 -5.98
CA PRO A 86 -4.76 -8.31 -6.11
C PRO A 86 -3.34 -7.73 -6.10
N VAL A 87 -3.13 -6.61 -6.81
CA VAL A 87 -1.82 -5.92 -6.87
C VAL A 87 -1.49 -5.31 -5.52
N THR A 88 -2.48 -4.80 -4.80
CA THR A 88 -2.29 -4.19 -3.48
C THR A 88 -2.00 -5.23 -2.40
N ARG A 89 -2.48 -6.46 -2.55
CA ARG A 89 -2.26 -7.58 -1.61
C ARG A 89 -0.98 -8.37 -1.88
N GLN A 90 -0.66 -8.63 -3.15
CA GLN A 90 0.74 -8.63 -3.61
C GLN A 90 1.30 -7.22 -3.31
N LEU A 91 2.48 -6.77 -3.64
CA LEU A 91 3.13 -5.56 -3.07
C LEU A 91 3.20 -5.40 -1.52
N GLN A 92 2.14 -5.68 -0.76
CA GLN A 92 2.06 -5.65 0.70
C GLN A 92 2.27 -7.01 1.36
N SER A 93 2.31 -8.12 0.60
CA SER A 93 2.61 -9.42 1.20
C SER A 93 4.02 -9.43 1.77
N GLN A 94 4.28 -10.24 2.79
CA GLN A 94 5.63 -10.39 3.34
C GLN A 94 6.54 -11.12 2.34
N ASP A 95 5.96 -12.06 1.58
CA ASP A 95 6.65 -12.90 0.60
C ASP A 95 6.39 -12.40 -0.82
N MET A 96 6.98 -11.25 -1.10
CA MET A 96 6.83 -10.59 -2.39
C MET A 96 7.65 -11.26 -3.49
N ASP A 97 6.99 -12.04 -4.35
CA ASP A 97 7.54 -12.31 -5.69
C ASP A 97 7.31 -11.08 -6.56
N MET A 98 8.39 -10.36 -6.79
CA MET A 98 8.40 -9.11 -7.55
C MET A 98 8.11 -9.32 -9.04
N LEU A 99 8.48 -10.46 -9.62
CA LEU A 99 8.16 -10.81 -11.00
C LEU A 99 6.67 -11.14 -11.15
N MET A 100 6.11 -11.84 -10.17
CA MET A 100 4.66 -12.05 -10.11
C MET A 100 3.92 -10.71 -9.96
N ALA A 101 4.44 -9.81 -9.12
CA ALA A 101 3.85 -8.48 -8.92
C ALA A 101 3.85 -7.66 -10.21
N THR A 102 4.92 -7.66 -11.00
CA THR A 102 5.00 -6.94 -12.28
C THR A 102 4.04 -7.52 -13.33
N ASN A 103 3.88 -8.85 -13.37
CA ASN A 103 2.92 -9.50 -14.26
C ASN A 103 1.47 -9.17 -13.90
N ILE A 104 1.11 -9.25 -12.62
CA ILE A 104 -0.25 -8.86 -12.15
C ILE A 104 -0.47 -7.38 -12.44
N LEU A 105 0.53 -6.53 -12.23
CA LEU A 105 0.44 -5.11 -12.53
C LEU A 105 0.19 -4.83 -14.02
N ASN A 106 0.92 -5.50 -14.92
CA ASN A 106 0.71 -5.38 -16.36
C ASN A 106 -0.73 -5.79 -16.75
N ASN A 107 -1.24 -6.88 -16.15
CA ASN A 107 -2.62 -7.30 -16.32
C ASN A 107 -3.62 -6.25 -15.81
N VAL A 108 -3.35 -5.64 -14.64
CA VAL A 108 -4.19 -4.56 -14.09
C VAL A 108 -4.20 -3.34 -15.01
N ILE A 109 -3.05 -2.91 -15.53
CA ILE A 109 -2.97 -1.82 -16.50
C ILE A 109 -3.79 -2.15 -17.75
N HIS A 110 -3.70 -3.40 -18.25
CA HIS A 110 -4.52 -3.85 -19.37
C HIS A 110 -6.03 -3.80 -19.04
N GLN A 111 -6.45 -4.30 -17.88
CA GLN A 111 -7.85 -4.27 -17.45
C GLN A 111 -8.39 -2.84 -17.34
N ILE A 112 -7.60 -1.89 -16.86
CA ILE A 112 -7.99 -0.49 -16.76
C ILE A 112 -8.08 0.16 -18.15
N LYS A 113 -7.17 -0.18 -19.07
CA LYS A 113 -7.27 0.26 -20.48
C LYS A 113 -8.59 -0.23 -21.10
N GLU A 114 -8.95 -1.48 -20.87
CA GLU A 114 -10.23 -2.07 -21.31
C GLU A 114 -11.46 -1.41 -20.66
N LEU A 115 -11.34 -0.88 -19.43
CA LEU A 115 -12.42 -0.11 -18.81
C LEU A 115 -12.70 1.21 -19.56
N ARG A 116 -11.74 1.79 -20.28
CA ARG A 116 -11.97 3.02 -21.06
C ARG A 116 -12.97 2.82 -22.23
N ASN A 117 -13.19 1.57 -22.64
CA ASN A 117 -14.05 1.23 -23.77
C ASN A 117 -15.54 1.59 -23.54
N ALA A 118 -16.26 1.91 -24.61
CA ALA A 118 -17.67 2.31 -24.53
C ALA A 118 -18.57 1.21 -23.95
N ASP A 119 -18.26 -0.06 -24.20
CA ASP A 119 -19.04 -1.19 -23.70
C ASP A 119 -18.83 -1.43 -22.20
N SER A 120 -17.64 -1.12 -21.67
CA SER A 120 -17.38 -1.11 -20.23
C SER A 120 -18.25 -0.08 -19.52
N PHE A 121 -18.44 1.11 -20.12
CA PHE A 121 -19.36 2.11 -19.59
C PHE A 121 -20.82 1.62 -19.62
N LYS A 122 -21.26 0.94 -20.69
CA LYS A 122 -22.61 0.33 -20.73
C LYS A 122 -22.82 -0.72 -19.63
N ARG A 123 -21.80 -1.54 -19.34
CA ARG A 123 -21.85 -2.51 -18.21
C ARG A 123 -21.99 -1.82 -16.86
N LEU A 124 -21.35 -0.67 -16.67
CA LEU A 124 -21.51 0.15 -15.46
C LEU A 124 -22.95 0.67 -15.33
N LEU A 125 -23.53 1.17 -16.43
CA LEU A 125 -24.93 1.62 -16.43
C LEU A 125 -25.88 0.49 -16.06
N LYS A 126 -25.74 -0.69 -16.69
CA LYS A 126 -26.56 -1.85 -16.36
C LYS A 126 -26.50 -2.22 -14.87
N ARG A 127 -25.31 -2.25 -14.28
CA ARG A 127 -25.13 -2.50 -12.83
C ARG A 127 -25.76 -1.42 -11.95
N THR A 128 -25.80 -0.19 -12.43
CA THR A 128 -26.42 0.96 -11.75
C THR A 128 -27.93 0.80 -11.75
N ASP A 129 -28.51 0.44 -12.89
CA ASP A 129 -29.94 0.19 -13.04
C ASP A 129 -30.36 -1.01 -12.20
N GLU A 130 -29.62 -2.13 -12.25
CA GLU A 130 -29.83 -3.31 -11.40
C GLU A 130 -29.78 -2.96 -9.90
N PHE A 131 -28.88 -2.08 -9.48
CA PHE A 131 -28.81 -1.64 -8.08
C PHE A 131 -30.00 -0.75 -7.71
N ALA A 132 -30.41 0.14 -8.61
CA ALA A 132 -31.54 1.04 -8.41
C ALA A 132 -32.88 0.27 -8.32
N GLU A 133 -33.09 -0.73 -9.18
CA GLU A 133 -34.28 -1.59 -9.18
C GLU A 133 -34.43 -2.40 -7.89
N ASN A 134 -33.31 -2.80 -7.29
CA ASN A 134 -33.30 -3.55 -6.02
C ASN A 134 -33.37 -2.64 -4.77
N SER A 135 -33.33 -1.32 -4.95
CA SER A 135 -33.41 -0.35 -3.87
C SER A 135 -34.86 -0.07 -3.51
N ILE A 136 -35.10 0.26 -2.24
CA ILE A 136 -36.44 0.69 -1.76
C ILE A 136 -36.71 2.15 -2.14
N VAL A 137 -35.68 2.87 -2.59
CA VAL A 137 -35.70 4.33 -2.80
C VAL A 137 -35.37 4.67 -4.24
N ASP A 138 -36.15 5.59 -4.81
CA ASP A 138 -35.91 6.17 -6.13
C ASP A 138 -34.68 7.06 -6.15
N PHE A 139 -33.84 6.87 -7.15
CA PHE A 139 -32.63 7.66 -7.33
C PHE A 139 -32.91 8.95 -8.11
N LEU A 140 -32.41 10.08 -7.61
CA LEU A 140 -32.49 11.35 -8.31
C LEU A 140 -31.62 11.31 -9.56
N PRO A 141 -32.17 11.67 -10.75
CA PRO A 141 -31.44 11.61 -11.99
C PRO A 141 -30.30 12.62 -12.03
N LEU A 142 -29.36 12.39 -12.96
CA LEU A 142 -28.27 13.33 -13.23
C LEU A 142 -28.82 14.72 -13.63
N VAL A 143 -28.34 15.76 -12.94
CA VAL A 143 -28.73 17.15 -13.22
C VAL A 143 -28.26 17.57 -14.61
N SER A 144 -29.17 18.09 -15.43
CA SER A 144 -28.84 18.67 -16.72
C SER A 144 -28.23 20.05 -16.56
N SER A 145 -27.11 20.29 -17.27
CA SER A 145 -26.48 21.61 -17.28
C SER A 145 -27.34 22.53 -18.15
N ARG A 146 -27.91 23.59 -17.56
CA ARG A 146 -28.58 24.62 -18.35
C ARG A 146 -27.53 25.33 -19.22
N PRO A 147 -27.73 25.45 -20.54
CA PRO A 147 -26.78 26.19 -21.38
C PRO A 147 -26.80 27.66 -20.97
N LYS A 148 -25.63 28.21 -20.64
CA LYS A 148 -25.47 29.65 -20.40
C LYS A 148 -25.49 30.34 -21.76
N ARG A 149 -26.43 31.26 -22.00
CA ARG A 149 -26.42 32.10 -23.20
C ARG A 149 -25.26 33.07 -23.08
N VAL A 150 -24.25 32.93 -23.94
CA VAL A 150 -23.14 33.88 -24.05
C VAL A 150 -23.42 34.81 -25.22
N PRO A 151 -23.42 36.15 -25.02
CA PRO A 151 -23.62 37.10 -26.11
C PRO A 151 -22.48 37.00 -27.12
N ARG A 152 -22.82 36.94 -28.42
CA ARG A 152 -21.87 36.79 -29.53
C ARG A 152 -21.26 38.13 -29.92
N LYS A 153 -19.98 38.11 -30.30
CA LYS A 153 -19.34 39.22 -31.02
C LYS A 153 -19.41 38.97 -32.52
N SER A 154 -19.46 40.04 -33.31
CA SER A 154 -19.43 39.96 -34.78
C SER A 154 -18.13 39.30 -35.25
N GLY A 155 -18.22 38.16 -35.95
CA GLY A 155 -17.08 37.43 -36.52
C GLY A 155 -16.76 36.06 -35.88
N GLU A 156 -17.46 35.66 -34.82
CA GLU A 156 -17.31 34.32 -34.23
C GLU A 156 -18.11 33.27 -35.03
N TYR A 157 -17.42 32.34 -35.71
CA TYR A 157 -18.04 31.30 -36.54
C TYR A 157 -18.26 29.95 -35.82
N CYS A 158 -17.65 29.72 -34.65
CA CYS A 158 -17.77 28.46 -33.91
C CYS A 158 -17.78 28.71 -32.39
N GLN A 159 -18.57 27.92 -31.64
CA GLN A 159 -18.58 27.90 -30.17
C GLN A 159 -18.36 26.46 -29.71
N ASP A 160 -17.63 26.25 -28.62
CA ASP A 160 -17.60 24.94 -27.94
C ASP A 160 -19.01 24.59 -27.47
N GLU A 161 -19.61 23.55 -28.04
CA GLU A 161 -20.93 23.08 -27.64
C GLU A 161 -20.88 22.50 -26.23
N ILE A 162 -21.67 23.06 -25.33
CA ILE A 162 -21.86 22.48 -23.99
C ILE A 162 -22.48 21.09 -24.16
N ILE A 163 -21.85 20.06 -23.61
CA ILE A 163 -22.42 18.70 -23.58
C ILE A 163 -23.76 18.75 -22.83
N SER A 164 -24.86 18.65 -23.57
CA SER A 164 -26.22 18.80 -23.07
C SER A 164 -26.74 17.54 -22.38
N CYS A 165 -26.33 16.35 -22.87
CA CYS A 165 -26.74 15.07 -22.30
C CYS A 165 -25.99 14.78 -20.98
N PRO A 166 -26.69 14.68 -19.83
CA PRO A 166 -26.05 14.47 -18.53
C PRO A 166 -25.19 13.20 -18.47
N MET A 167 -25.61 12.15 -19.18
CA MET A 167 -24.90 10.87 -19.23
C MET A 167 -23.59 10.98 -20.02
N LYS A 168 -23.61 11.66 -21.17
CA LYS A 168 -22.40 11.94 -21.96
C LYS A 168 -21.44 12.84 -21.17
N LYS A 169 -21.99 13.81 -20.43
CA LYS A 169 -21.23 14.68 -19.55
C LYS A 169 -20.55 13.91 -18.43
N PHE A 170 -21.26 13.02 -17.73
CA PHE A 170 -20.66 12.15 -16.71
C PHE A 170 -19.56 11.25 -17.31
N ARG A 171 -19.80 10.67 -18.48
CA ARG A 171 -18.81 9.83 -19.17
C ARG A 171 -17.52 10.59 -19.46
N ILE A 172 -17.62 11.79 -20.02
CA ILE A 172 -16.45 12.57 -20.45
C ILE A 172 -15.77 13.23 -19.24
N ASP A 173 -16.52 13.98 -18.43
CA ASP A 173 -15.96 14.84 -17.38
C ASP A 173 -15.57 14.06 -16.11
N THR A 174 -16.15 12.88 -15.88
CA THR A 174 -15.91 12.10 -14.65
C THR A 174 -15.30 10.73 -14.96
N TYR A 175 -15.99 9.89 -15.73
CA TYR A 175 -15.54 8.51 -15.95
C TYR A 175 -14.19 8.43 -16.68
N ASN A 176 -14.07 9.10 -17.83
CA ASN A 176 -12.83 9.09 -18.61
C ASN A 176 -11.68 9.77 -17.83
N VAL A 177 -11.95 10.88 -17.15
CA VAL A 177 -10.95 11.59 -16.33
C VAL A 177 -10.40 10.68 -15.24
N ILE A 178 -11.25 9.94 -14.53
CA ILE A 178 -10.81 8.98 -13.50
C ILE A 178 -9.92 7.89 -14.12
N MET A 179 -10.31 7.33 -15.27
CA MET A 179 -9.52 6.30 -15.94
C MET A 179 -8.18 6.83 -16.43
N ASP A 180 -8.16 8.03 -17.01
CA ASP A 180 -6.96 8.65 -17.57
C ASP A 180 -5.96 9.01 -16.44
N ILE A 181 -6.43 9.56 -15.32
CA ILE A 181 -5.58 9.80 -14.12
C ILE A 181 -5.02 8.48 -13.60
N LEU A 182 -5.87 7.45 -13.48
CA LEU A 182 -5.46 6.18 -12.93
C LEU A 182 -4.41 5.48 -13.83
N LEU A 183 -4.60 5.53 -15.14
CA LEU A 183 -3.64 5.02 -16.12
C LEU A 183 -2.33 5.81 -16.11
N ALA A 184 -2.40 7.14 -16.04
CA ALA A 184 -1.21 8.00 -16.00
C ALA A 184 -0.38 7.73 -14.73
N GLU A 185 -1.02 7.65 -13.56
CA GLU A 185 -0.34 7.39 -12.29
C GLU A 185 0.25 5.98 -12.24
N LEU A 186 -0.48 4.95 -12.69
CA LEU A 186 0.05 3.59 -12.72
C LEU A 186 1.19 3.44 -13.73
N SER A 187 1.04 3.99 -14.93
CA SER A 187 2.07 3.89 -15.97
C SER A 187 3.31 4.72 -15.62
N GLY A 188 3.14 5.90 -15.03
CA GLY A 188 4.24 6.76 -14.61
C GLY A 188 5.02 6.21 -13.42
N ARG A 189 4.36 5.56 -12.46
CA ARG A 189 5.05 4.95 -11.31
C ARG A 189 5.79 3.67 -11.66
N PHE A 190 5.22 2.88 -12.57
CA PHE A 190 5.71 1.55 -12.91
C PHE A 190 6.17 1.45 -14.36
N GLU A 191 6.87 2.48 -14.83
CA GLU A 191 7.50 2.47 -16.15
C GLU A 191 8.52 1.33 -16.28
N SER A 192 8.80 0.88 -17.50
CA SER A 192 9.68 -0.25 -17.80
C SER A 192 11.08 -0.10 -17.20
N THR A 193 11.54 1.14 -17.00
CA THR A 193 12.81 1.50 -16.35
C THR A 193 12.86 1.10 -14.87
N ASN A 194 11.79 1.32 -14.11
CA ASN A 194 11.69 0.94 -12.69
C ASN A 194 11.45 -0.57 -12.53
N ILE A 195 10.73 -1.18 -13.47
CA ILE A 195 10.47 -2.63 -13.48
C ILE A 195 11.77 -3.43 -13.63
N GLY A 196 12.75 -2.95 -14.41
CA GLY A 196 14.02 -3.65 -14.60
C GLY A 196 14.78 -3.90 -13.29
N SER A 197 14.93 -2.86 -12.46
CA SER A 197 15.60 -3.00 -11.17
C SER A 197 14.82 -3.93 -10.22
N LEU A 198 13.49 -3.85 -10.24
CA LEU A 198 12.63 -4.73 -9.45
C LEU A 198 12.76 -6.20 -9.91
N LYS A 199 12.84 -6.45 -11.21
CA LYS A 199 13.09 -7.77 -11.80
C LYS A 199 14.44 -8.33 -11.32
N ASP A 200 15.50 -7.53 -11.35
CA ASP A 200 16.82 -7.98 -10.92
C ASP A 200 16.85 -8.32 -9.43
N LEU A 201 16.22 -7.50 -8.58
CA LEU A 201 16.06 -7.78 -7.16
C LEU A 201 15.22 -9.04 -6.89
N SER A 202 14.31 -9.42 -7.79
CA SER A 202 13.51 -10.64 -7.68
C SER A 202 14.36 -11.92 -7.73
N LEU A 203 15.52 -11.86 -8.40
CA LEU A 203 16.45 -12.98 -8.49
C LEU A 203 17.02 -13.37 -7.12
N LEU A 204 17.09 -12.40 -6.20
CA LEU A 204 17.57 -12.63 -4.83
C LEU A 204 16.54 -13.33 -3.93
N SER A 205 15.35 -13.65 -4.43
CA SER A 205 14.38 -14.42 -3.67
C SER A 205 14.83 -15.88 -3.53
N PHE A 206 14.61 -16.48 -2.36
CA PHE A 206 14.99 -17.88 -2.09
C PHE A 206 14.37 -18.86 -3.10
N ARG A 207 13.16 -18.59 -3.56
CA ARG A 207 12.51 -19.39 -4.61
C ARG A 207 13.36 -19.41 -5.88
N ARG A 208 13.81 -18.24 -6.35
CA ARG A 208 14.63 -18.13 -7.56
C ARG A 208 16.01 -18.74 -7.37
N ILE A 209 16.61 -18.55 -6.19
CA ILE A 209 17.89 -19.20 -5.84
C ILE A 209 17.78 -20.73 -5.94
N ARG A 210 16.71 -21.33 -5.39
CA ARG A 210 16.46 -22.79 -5.49
C ARG A 210 16.16 -23.24 -6.92
N GLU A 211 15.42 -22.46 -7.71
CA GLU A 211 15.18 -22.75 -9.12
C GLU A 211 16.49 -22.76 -9.93
N VAL A 212 17.37 -21.78 -9.69
CA VAL A 212 18.69 -21.68 -10.34
C VAL A 212 19.65 -22.77 -9.85
N GLN A 213 19.56 -23.16 -8.57
CA GLN A 213 20.32 -24.29 -8.03
C GLN A 213 20.01 -25.59 -8.77
N ASN A 214 18.74 -25.84 -9.07
CA ASN A 214 18.32 -27.03 -9.82
C ASN A 214 18.71 -26.97 -11.30
N ASN A 215 18.61 -25.80 -11.93
CA ASN A 215 18.91 -25.61 -13.36
C ASN A 215 19.55 -24.22 -13.60
N PRO A 216 20.89 -24.14 -13.77
CA PRO A 216 21.59 -22.88 -13.98
C PRO A 216 21.17 -22.12 -15.25
N HIS A 217 20.63 -22.81 -16.26
CA HIS A 217 20.15 -22.20 -17.52
C HIS A 217 18.84 -21.40 -17.38
N ILE A 218 18.19 -21.43 -16.21
CA ILE A 218 16.95 -20.67 -15.95
C ILE A 218 17.23 -19.17 -15.74
N VAL A 219 18.49 -18.80 -15.45
CA VAL A 219 18.89 -17.40 -15.25
C VAL A 219 18.62 -16.60 -16.54
N PRO A 220 17.81 -15.52 -16.49
CA PRO A 220 17.55 -14.68 -17.65
C PRO A 220 18.84 -14.08 -18.23
N CYS A 221 18.95 -13.97 -19.55
CA CYS A 221 20.12 -13.37 -20.21
C CYS A 221 20.36 -11.91 -19.79
N ASP A 222 19.29 -11.21 -19.42
CA ASP A 222 19.29 -9.82 -18.97
C ASP A 222 19.35 -9.69 -17.43
N ALA A 223 19.71 -10.75 -16.72
CA ALA A 223 19.85 -10.72 -15.26
C ALA A 223 20.86 -9.64 -14.83
N PHE A 224 20.44 -8.80 -13.88
CA PHE A 224 21.22 -7.72 -13.26
C PHE A 224 21.56 -6.53 -14.18
N ASP A 225 21.04 -6.49 -15.42
CA ASP A 225 21.34 -5.40 -16.35
C ASP A 225 20.90 -4.04 -15.84
N ALA A 226 19.69 -3.95 -15.28
CA ALA A 226 19.17 -2.67 -14.80
C ALA A 226 19.93 -2.21 -13.56
N LEU A 227 20.23 -3.11 -12.62
CA LEU A 227 21.02 -2.79 -11.43
C LEU A 227 22.45 -2.37 -11.77
N CYS A 228 23.14 -3.08 -12.66
CA CYS A 228 24.50 -2.72 -13.09
C CYS A 228 24.52 -1.41 -13.89
N THR A 229 23.47 -1.11 -14.66
CA THR A 229 23.36 0.19 -15.35
C THR A 229 23.19 1.34 -14.34
N MET A 230 22.41 1.13 -13.28
CA MET A 230 22.18 2.13 -12.23
C MET A 230 23.40 2.30 -11.31
N TYR A 231 24.09 1.20 -11.00
CA TYR A 231 25.26 1.16 -10.13
C TYR A 231 26.49 0.70 -10.92
N SER A 232 27.11 1.64 -11.62
CA SER A 232 28.29 1.41 -12.48
C SER A 232 29.53 0.83 -11.78
N GLN A 233 29.50 0.72 -10.46
CA GLN A 233 30.56 0.11 -9.64
C GLN A 233 30.52 -1.42 -9.67
N ILE A 234 29.43 -2.03 -10.16
CA ILE A 234 29.21 -3.47 -10.13
C ILE A 234 29.42 -4.06 -11.52
N ASP A 235 30.45 -4.90 -11.66
CA ASP A 235 30.67 -5.63 -12.91
C ASP A 235 29.64 -6.75 -13.08
N LYS A 236 28.88 -6.70 -14.18
CA LYS A 236 27.79 -7.65 -14.46
C LYS A 236 28.29 -9.09 -14.55
N ASN A 237 29.41 -9.32 -15.24
CA ASN A 237 29.90 -10.68 -15.49
C ASN A 237 30.41 -11.32 -14.20
N SER A 238 31.12 -10.55 -13.38
CA SER A 238 31.57 -10.97 -12.05
C SER A 238 30.38 -11.27 -11.14
N LEU A 239 29.38 -10.38 -11.08
CA LEU A 239 28.17 -10.59 -10.29
C LEU A 239 27.40 -11.86 -10.70
N LEU A 240 27.25 -12.10 -12.02
CA LEU A 240 26.51 -13.25 -12.52
C LEU A 240 27.24 -14.56 -12.20
N THR A 241 28.57 -14.55 -12.24
CA THR A 241 29.40 -15.69 -11.83
C THR A 241 29.24 -15.97 -10.34
N GLU A 242 29.39 -14.94 -9.49
CA GLU A 242 29.20 -15.04 -8.03
C GLU A 242 27.79 -15.54 -7.68
N TYR A 243 26.75 -15.03 -8.35
CA TYR A 243 25.37 -15.44 -8.12
C TYR A 243 25.13 -16.91 -8.45
N ILE A 244 25.64 -17.40 -9.57
CA ILE A 244 25.50 -18.82 -9.96
C ILE A 244 26.25 -19.73 -8.99
N GLU A 245 27.48 -19.36 -8.60
CA GLU A 245 28.26 -20.11 -7.62
C GLU A 245 27.58 -20.15 -6.24
N PHE A 246 27.05 -19.01 -5.80
CA PHE A 246 26.25 -18.93 -4.58
C PHE A 246 25.02 -19.84 -4.63
N CYS A 247 24.25 -19.81 -5.73
CA CYS A 247 23.06 -20.65 -5.87
C CYS A 247 23.41 -22.15 -5.84
N LYS A 248 24.53 -22.56 -6.45
CA LYS A 248 24.99 -23.96 -6.43
C LYS A 248 25.27 -24.45 -5.01
N ASN A 249 25.97 -23.64 -4.21
CA ASN A 249 26.42 -23.99 -2.86
C ASN A 249 25.40 -23.60 -1.76
N PHE A 250 24.24 -23.07 -2.13
CA PHE A 250 23.28 -22.46 -1.21
C PHE A 250 22.84 -23.40 -0.08
N THR A 251 22.56 -24.66 -0.40
CA THR A 251 22.13 -25.68 0.59
C THR A 251 23.20 -26.02 1.61
N GLU A 252 24.47 -26.02 1.21
CA GLU A 252 25.56 -26.30 2.14
C GLU A 252 25.78 -25.12 3.08
N ILE A 253 25.71 -23.89 2.54
CA ILE A 253 25.76 -22.66 3.32
C ILE A 253 24.61 -22.64 4.34
N GLU A 254 23.38 -22.93 3.91
CA GLU A 254 22.19 -22.98 4.79
C GLU A 254 22.37 -23.99 5.93
N ASN A 255 22.86 -25.20 5.62
CA ASN A 255 23.09 -26.25 6.61
C ASN A 255 24.28 -25.98 7.54
N SER A 256 25.30 -25.24 7.08
CA SER A 256 26.48 -24.92 7.89
C SER A 256 26.20 -23.94 9.05
N ILE A 257 25.10 -23.19 8.95
CA ILE A 257 24.72 -22.14 9.91
C ILE A 257 23.66 -22.66 10.91
N LEU A 258 22.91 -23.69 10.55
CA LEU A 258 22.00 -24.40 11.46
C LEU A 258 22.80 -25.38 12.32
N LEU A 259 22.85 -25.15 13.64
CA LEU A 259 23.35 -26.16 14.58
C LEU A 259 22.49 -27.43 14.41
N PRO A 260 23.08 -28.61 14.13
CA PRO A 260 22.30 -29.82 13.95
C PRO A 260 21.42 -30.09 15.18
N LYS A 261 20.12 -30.35 14.96
CA LYS A 261 19.12 -30.51 16.04
C LYS A 261 19.48 -31.59 17.06
N TYR A 262 20.33 -32.56 16.71
CA TYR A 262 20.81 -33.60 17.61
C TYR A 262 21.85 -33.11 18.65
N LEU A 263 22.37 -31.89 18.53
CA LEU A 263 23.30 -31.29 19.49
C LEU A 263 22.63 -30.40 20.55
N ASN A 264 21.35 -30.01 20.35
CA ASN A 264 20.63 -29.11 21.25
C ASN A 264 19.28 -29.69 21.68
N ASN A 265 19.30 -30.51 22.74
CA ASN A 265 18.06 -30.82 23.47
C ASN A 265 17.76 -29.81 24.59
N ASN A 266 18.63 -28.84 24.89
CA ASN A 266 18.42 -27.85 25.95
C ASN A 266 19.18 -26.54 25.69
N LEU A 267 18.74 -25.73 24.73
CA LEU A 267 19.10 -24.31 24.74
C LEU A 267 17.84 -23.47 24.80
N ILE A 268 17.56 -23.00 26.01
CA ILE A 268 16.84 -21.76 26.27
C ILE A 268 17.66 -20.68 25.54
N VAL A 269 17.17 -20.25 24.39
CA VAL A 269 17.69 -19.04 23.75
C VAL A 269 17.12 -17.89 24.58
N GLU A 270 17.99 -17.16 25.26
CA GLU A 270 17.61 -15.88 25.89
C GLU A 270 17.04 -14.98 24.79
N ASP A 271 15.77 -14.62 24.99
CA ASP A 271 15.00 -13.75 24.12
C ASP A 271 15.69 -12.39 23.98
N TYR A 272 16.31 -12.14 22.83
CA TYR A 272 16.40 -10.77 22.31
C TYR A 272 15.05 -10.47 21.64
N GLU A 273 14.15 -9.95 22.47
CA GLU A 273 12.80 -9.51 22.17
C GLU A 273 12.84 -8.34 21.17
N ASP A 274 13.02 -8.64 19.88
CA ASP A 274 12.80 -7.70 18.78
C ASP A 274 11.30 -7.75 18.41
N SER A 275 10.45 -7.40 19.37
CA SER A 275 9.00 -7.37 19.23
C SER A 275 8.56 -6.14 18.44
N LEU A 276 8.61 -6.26 17.11
CA LEU A 276 7.67 -5.57 16.24
C LEU A 276 6.63 -6.57 15.81
N GLU A 277 5.70 -6.86 16.72
CA GLU A 277 4.42 -7.48 16.39
C GLU A 277 3.67 -6.56 15.41
N LEU A 278 3.97 -6.74 14.13
CA LEU A 278 3.13 -6.25 13.06
C LEU A 278 1.93 -7.20 13.02
N ASN A 279 0.87 -6.83 13.74
CA ASN A 279 -0.42 -7.51 13.78
C ASN A 279 -0.83 -8.06 12.40
N ALA A 280 -0.53 -9.34 12.18
CA ALA A 280 -1.07 -10.13 11.11
C ALA A 280 -2.53 -10.40 11.47
N TYR A 281 -3.45 -9.68 10.82
CA TYR A 281 -4.85 -10.09 10.80
C TYR A 281 -4.94 -11.37 9.94
N SER A 282 -4.66 -12.52 10.56
CA SER A 282 -5.05 -13.81 10.02
C SER A 282 -6.56 -13.96 10.21
N TYR A 283 -7.21 -14.46 9.17
CA TYR A 283 -8.59 -14.91 9.24
C TYR A 283 -8.60 -16.18 10.07
N ASP A 284 -9.41 -16.19 11.11
CA ASP A 284 -9.57 -17.29 12.05
C ASP A 284 -10.16 -18.51 11.33
N SER A 285 -9.40 -19.60 11.28
CA SER A 285 -9.90 -20.94 10.98
C SER A 285 -9.29 -21.89 11.99
N ALA A 286 -10.12 -22.27 12.96
CA ALA A 286 -9.84 -23.30 13.95
C ALA A 286 -9.53 -24.64 13.25
N GLU A 287 -8.42 -25.28 13.65
CA GLU A 287 -8.35 -26.71 14.00
C GLU A 287 -6.95 -27.09 14.53
N GLU A 288 -6.93 -28.23 15.22
CA GLU A 288 -6.08 -28.69 16.34
C GLU A 288 -4.59 -29.00 16.07
N ASP A 289 -3.83 -28.85 17.17
CA ASP A 289 -2.64 -29.60 17.59
C ASP A 289 -1.94 -30.52 16.56
N SER A 290 -0.96 -29.94 15.89
CA SER A 290 0.31 -30.61 15.60
C SER A 290 1.43 -29.58 15.72
N ALA A 291 2.58 -29.99 16.26
CA ALA A 291 3.72 -29.15 16.58
C ALA A 291 3.90 -28.02 15.56
N LYS A 292 3.64 -26.76 16.00
CA LYS A 292 3.86 -25.56 15.19
C LYS A 292 5.33 -25.52 14.78
N VAL A 293 5.64 -26.06 13.61
CA VAL A 293 6.83 -25.71 12.88
C VAL A 293 6.66 -24.23 12.58
N VAL A 294 7.30 -23.39 13.39
CA VAL A 294 7.46 -21.97 13.07
C VAL A 294 8.30 -21.95 11.82
N TYR A 295 7.63 -21.92 10.66
CA TYR A 295 8.25 -21.49 9.43
C TYR A 295 8.68 -20.04 9.69
N HIS A 296 9.93 -19.86 10.12
CA HIS A 296 10.58 -18.56 9.97
C HIS A 296 10.42 -18.19 8.50
N ASN A 297 10.15 -16.94 8.23
CA ASN A 297 9.79 -16.54 6.88
C ASN A 297 11.05 -16.44 6.00
N ILE A 298 11.59 -17.61 5.67
CA ILE A 298 12.85 -17.91 4.96
C ILE A 298 12.81 -17.36 3.53
N ALA A 299 11.76 -16.65 3.09
CA ALA A 299 11.69 -16.04 1.76
C ALA A 299 12.20 -14.59 1.71
N SER A 300 12.47 -13.94 2.85
CA SER A 300 12.84 -12.51 2.85
C SER A 300 14.31 -12.26 2.48
N THR A 301 14.57 -11.26 1.61
CA THR A 301 15.93 -10.78 1.30
C THR A 301 16.71 -10.35 2.54
N ARG A 302 16.00 -9.95 3.61
CA ARG A 302 16.58 -9.65 4.93
C ARG A 302 17.18 -10.90 5.59
N GLU A 303 16.48 -12.02 5.57
CA GLU A 303 16.99 -13.28 6.12
C GLU A 303 18.15 -13.82 5.29
N LEU A 304 18.08 -13.67 3.96
CA LEU A 304 19.21 -13.97 3.08
C LEU A 304 20.44 -13.13 3.43
N PHE A 305 20.27 -11.83 3.66
CA PHE A 305 21.37 -10.96 4.06
C PHE A 305 21.93 -11.33 5.44
N LYS A 306 21.07 -11.68 6.41
CA LYS A 306 21.52 -12.19 7.72
C LYS A 306 22.36 -13.46 7.56
N LEU A 307 21.89 -14.43 6.76
CA LEU A 307 22.62 -15.66 6.43
C LEU A 307 24.01 -15.33 5.86
N PHE A 308 24.03 -14.40 4.90
CA PHE A 308 25.23 -13.96 4.21
C PHE A 308 26.27 -13.35 5.17
N CYS A 309 25.82 -12.55 6.14
CA CYS A 309 26.67 -11.97 7.18
C CYS A 309 27.17 -13.01 8.19
N LEU A 310 26.30 -13.93 8.64
CA LEU A 310 26.67 -15.01 9.59
C LEU A 310 27.70 -15.96 8.99
N ALA A 311 27.55 -16.31 7.71
CA ALA A 311 28.47 -17.15 6.96
C ALA A 311 29.79 -16.46 6.58
N LYS A 312 29.95 -15.16 6.87
CA LYS A 312 31.09 -14.33 6.47
C LYS A 312 31.42 -14.39 4.97
N LEU A 313 30.38 -14.44 4.14
CA LEU A 313 30.51 -14.57 2.67
C LEU A 313 30.86 -13.25 1.96
N ALA A 314 30.91 -12.13 2.68
CA ALA A 314 31.20 -10.81 2.12
C ALA A 314 32.52 -10.72 1.33
N ASN A 315 33.54 -11.46 1.77
CA ASN A 315 34.84 -11.48 1.08
C ASN A 315 34.87 -12.47 -0.10
N ILE A 316 33.96 -13.45 -0.12
CA ILE A 316 33.92 -14.51 -1.13
C ILE A 316 33.07 -14.06 -2.33
N PHE A 317 31.93 -13.40 -2.07
CA PHE A 317 31.03 -12.88 -3.10
C PHE A 317 30.79 -11.36 -2.88
N PRO A 318 31.79 -10.51 -3.16
CA PRO A 318 31.74 -9.08 -2.86
C PRO A 318 30.69 -8.31 -3.68
N ASN A 319 30.49 -8.65 -4.95
CA ASN A 319 29.48 -7.99 -5.78
C ASN A 319 28.07 -8.40 -5.35
N LEU A 320 27.85 -9.69 -5.10
CA LEU A 320 26.57 -10.21 -4.60
C LEU A 320 26.23 -9.62 -3.23
N TYR A 321 27.22 -9.48 -2.34
CA TYR A 321 27.05 -8.81 -1.05
C TYR A 321 26.56 -7.37 -1.22
N LEU A 322 27.15 -6.61 -2.14
CA LEU A 322 26.77 -5.23 -2.40
C LEU A 322 25.33 -5.15 -2.94
N VAL A 323 24.94 -6.03 -3.87
CA VAL A 323 23.57 -6.08 -4.40
C VAL A 323 22.57 -6.46 -3.29
N LEU A 324 22.89 -7.45 -2.45
CA LEU A 324 22.05 -7.83 -1.30
C LEU A 324 21.92 -6.67 -0.31
N LYS A 325 23.01 -5.97 0.00
CA LYS A 325 23.00 -4.78 0.84
C LYS A 325 22.13 -3.67 0.25
N LEU A 326 22.23 -3.42 -1.06
CA LEU A 326 21.36 -2.46 -1.75
C LEU A 326 19.90 -2.89 -1.63
N SER A 327 19.59 -4.17 -1.86
CA SER A 327 18.21 -4.70 -1.83
C SER A 327 17.47 -4.44 -0.51
N ILE A 328 18.17 -4.56 0.62
CA ILE A 328 17.57 -4.35 1.96
C ILE A 328 17.49 -2.87 2.35
N THR A 329 18.29 -2.02 1.72
CA THR A 329 18.27 -0.56 1.96
C THR A 329 17.25 0.17 1.10
N LEU A 330 16.86 -0.41 -0.04
CA LEU A 330 15.84 0.18 -0.90
C LEU A 330 14.46 0.04 -0.25
N PRO A 331 13.69 1.14 -0.11
CA PRO A 331 12.31 1.07 0.36
C PRO A 331 11.41 0.53 -0.77
N VAL A 332 11.44 -0.79 -0.99
CA VAL A 332 10.61 -1.45 -2.01
C VAL A 332 9.14 -1.50 -1.59
N THR A 333 8.85 -1.45 -0.28
CA THR A 333 7.49 -1.43 0.26
C THR A 333 7.24 -0.23 1.18
N SER A 334 6.01 0.25 1.22
CA SER A 334 5.59 1.36 2.08
C SER A 334 5.44 0.96 3.56
N CYS A 335 5.65 -0.32 3.90
CA CYS A 335 5.43 -0.86 5.24
C CYS A 335 6.35 -0.19 6.30
N SER A 336 7.61 0.11 5.95
CA SER A 336 8.54 0.77 6.87
C SER A 336 8.11 2.20 7.23
N VAL A 337 7.38 2.87 6.34
CA VAL A 337 6.92 4.26 6.57
C VAL A 337 5.68 4.29 7.48
N GLU A 338 5.02 3.16 7.76
CA GLU A 338 3.85 3.11 8.64
C GLU A 338 4.19 3.48 10.09
N ARG A 339 5.37 3.11 10.59
CA ARG A 339 5.86 3.53 11.92
C ARG A 339 5.93 5.05 11.99
N THR A 340 6.60 5.65 11.00
CA THR A 340 6.76 7.10 10.89
C THR A 340 5.41 7.80 10.78
N PHE A 341 4.49 7.35 9.92
CA PHE A 341 3.16 7.97 9.82
C PHE A 341 2.30 7.81 11.08
N SER A 342 2.41 6.68 11.79
CA SER A 342 1.73 6.47 13.07
C SER A 342 2.23 7.47 14.13
N LYS A 343 3.54 7.62 14.26
CA LYS A 343 4.16 8.59 15.19
C LYS A 343 3.88 10.04 14.76
N LEU A 344 3.88 10.34 13.46
CA LEU A 344 3.55 11.66 12.93
C LEU A 344 2.16 12.12 13.38
N LYS A 345 1.17 11.23 13.36
CA LYS A 345 -0.19 11.54 13.81
C LYS A 345 -0.25 11.93 15.29
N LEU A 346 0.62 11.35 16.12
CA LEU A 346 0.73 11.68 17.55
C LEU A 346 1.50 12.98 17.78
N ILE A 347 2.54 13.24 16.98
CA ILE A 347 3.39 14.43 17.12
C ILE A 347 2.70 15.67 16.57
N LYS A 348 2.11 15.58 15.37
CA LYS A 348 1.48 16.68 14.63
C LYS A 348 -0.04 16.67 14.87
N THR A 349 -0.44 17.26 15.99
CA THR A 349 -1.84 17.40 16.38
C THR A 349 -2.42 18.76 16.00
N LYS A 350 -3.75 18.90 16.06
CA LYS A 350 -4.46 20.17 15.80
C LYS A 350 -3.98 21.33 16.70
N LEU A 351 -3.48 21.02 17.89
CA LEU A 351 -2.94 22.00 18.85
C LEU A 351 -1.47 22.36 18.58
N ARG A 352 -0.77 21.61 17.71
CA ARG A 352 0.66 21.77 17.39
C ARG A 352 0.89 22.22 15.95
N THR A 353 -0.03 23.02 15.41
CA THR A 353 0.02 23.49 14.00
C THR A 353 1.12 24.52 13.74
N THR A 354 1.64 25.18 14.78
CA THR A 354 2.67 26.24 14.68
C THR A 354 4.11 25.72 14.83
N MET A 355 4.31 24.40 14.88
CA MET A 355 5.64 23.81 15.04
C MET A 355 6.51 24.00 13.79
N SER A 356 7.76 24.41 13.97
CA SER A 356 8.75 24.51 12.88
C SER A 356 9.13 23.12 12.34
N GLN A 357 9.58 23.08 11.08
CA GLN A 357 9.95 21.83 10.41
C GLN A 357 11.11 21.12 11.12
N ASP A 358 12.11 21.86 11.61
CA ASP A 358 13.26 21.29 12.32
C ASP A 358 12.85 20.59 13.63
N ARG A 359 11.89 21.17 14.34
CA ARG A 359 11.36 20.58 15.57
C ARG A 359 10.52 19.35 15.27
N LEU A 360 9.74 19.37 14.19
CA LEU A 360 9.00 18.19 13.74
C LEU A 360 9.96 17.06 13.40
N ASP A 361 10.96 17.31 12.56
CA ASP A 361 11.94 16.29 12.15
C ASP A 361 12.69 15.68 13.33
N SER A 362 13.13 16.52 14.29
CA SER A 362 13.80 16.06 15.51
C SER A 362 12.90 15.17 16.37
N LEU A 363 11.64 15.55 16.59
CA LEU A 363 10.68 14.75 17.35
C LEU A 363 10.31 13.44 16.64
N MET A 364 10.24 13.48 15.32
CA MET A 364 10.01 12.30 14.49
C MET A 364 11.14 11.28 14.68
N LYS A 365 12.41 11.71 14.59
CA LYS A 365 13.57 10.83 14.82
C LYS A 365 13.54 10.18 16.20
N ILE A 366 13.34 10.97 17.25
CA ILE A 366 13.27 10.46 18.63
C ILE A 366 12.11 9.47 18.81
N SER A 367 10.97 9.70 18.14
CA SER A 367 9.78 8.87 18.31
C SER A 367 9.76 7.62 17.43
N CYS A 368 10.50 7.63 16.33
CA CYS A 368 10.64 6.48 15.42
C CYS A 368 11.74 5.52 15.84
N GLU A 369 12.85 6.06 16.36
CA GLU A 369 14.06 5.32 16.75
C GLU A 369 14.14 5.13 18.28
N GLN A 370 13.02 4.71 18.89
CA GLN A 370 12.95 4.50 20.36
C GLN A 370 13.80 3.30 20.82
N ASP A 371 14.16 2.44 19.88
CA ASP A 371 15.00 1.26 20.01
C ASP A 371 16.51 1.60 20.12
N ILE A 372 16.91 2.82 19.75
CA ILE A 372 18.29 3.27 19.89
C ILE A 372 18.52 3.79 21.31
N ILE A 373 19.34 3.09 22.09
CA ILE A 373 19.73 3.51 23.44
C ILE A 373 20.62 4.76 23.33
N ILE A 374 20.12 5.88 23.85
CA ILE A 374 20.86 7.15 23.87
C ILE A 374 21.72 7.21 25.13
N ASN A 375 23.02 7.45 24.97
CA ASN A 375 23.89 7.74 26.11
C ASN A 375 23.62 9.17 26.63
N ASN A 376 22.92 9.25 27.76
CA ASN A 376 22.52 10.50 28.39
C ASN A 376 23.71 11.41 28.74
N GLU A 377 24.84 10.84 29.15
CA GLU A 377 26.04 11.62 29.52
C GLU A 377 26.61 12.35 28.29
N ASN A 378 26.70 11.67 27.15
CA ASN A 378 27.15 12.29 25.91
C ASN A 378 26.21 13.41 25.46
N VAL A 379 24.90 13.26 25.64
CA VAL A 379 23.92 14.31 25.34
C VAL A 379 24.12 15.52 26.25
N ILE A 380 24.33 15.29 27.55
CA ILE A 380 24.59 16.36 28.53
C ILE A 380 25.87 17.09 28.17
N LEU A 381 26.95 16.38 27.84
CA LEU A 381 28.24 16.97 27.44
C LEU A 381 28.10 17.79 26.14
N LEU A 382 27.42 17.26 25.12
CA LEU A 382 27.16 17.98 23.86
C LEU A 382 26.31 19.24 24.06
N PHE A 383 25.33 19.18 24.97
CA PHE A 383 24.48 20.32 25.28
C PHE A 383 25.23 21.39 26.09
N ALA A 384 26.00 20.94 27.08
CA ALA A 384 26.86 21.77 27.90
C ALA A 384 27.92 22.51 27.08
N ALA A 385 28.46 21.89 26.03
CA ALA A 385 29.43 22.49 25.12
C ALA A 385 28.86 23.64 24.26
N LYS A 386 27.53 23.81 24.14
CA LYS A 386 26.95 24.90 23.34
C LYS A 386 27.04 26.28 23.97
N SER A 387 27.29 26.37 25.28
CA SER A 387 27.40 27.64 26.00
C SER A 387 28.26 27.50 27.24
N SER A 388 29.14 28.48 27.47
CA SER A 388 30.00 28.54 28.65
C SER A 388 29.22 28.57 29.97
N VAL A 389 27.97 29.07 29.96
CA VAL A 389 27.07 29.05 31.11
C VAL A 389 26.56 27.63 31.37
N LEU A 390 26.16 26.91 30.32
CA LEU A 390 25.67 25.53 30.42
C LEU A 390 26.78 24.57 30.84
N THR A 391 28.00 24.78 30.36
CA THR A 391 29.18 24.00 30.76
C THR A 391 29.37 24.02 32.28
N LYS A 392 29.25 25.20 32.91
CA LYS A 392 29.44 25.36 34.36
C LYS A 392 28.32 24.75 35.20
N CYS A 393 27.09 24.67 34.66
CA CYS A 393 25.95 24.13 35.40
C CYS A 393 25.73 22.63 35.23
N LEU A 394 26.33 22.00 34.21
CA LEU A 394 26.04 20.60 33.83
C LEU A 394 27.24 19.65 33.96
N ILE A 395 28.48 20.17 34.01
CA ILE A 395 29.72 19.37 34.05
C ILE A 395 30.43 19.46 35.41
N TYR A 396 30.09 20.48 36.22
CA TYR A 396 30.50 20.66 37.60
C TYR A 396 29.29 20.52 38.50
#